data_AF-A0A960QCH4-F1
#
_entry.id   AF-A0A960QCH4-F1
#
_cell.length_a   1.000
_cell.length_b   1.000
_cell.length_c   1.000
_cell.angle_alpha   90.00
_cell.angle_beta   90.00
_cell.angle_gamma   90.00
#
_symmetry.space_group_name_H-M   'P 1'
#
loop_
_entity.id
_entity.type
_entity.pdbx_description
1 polymer ?
#
loop_
_entity_poly.entity_id
_entity_poly.type
_entity_poly.pdbx_seq_one_letter_code
_entity_poly.pdbx_strand_id
1 'polypeptide(L)'
;MRLKLGFIVLFLLTIIGCKDGDTFITNVTSPEDWQPPIIEWRTQPDPETRGTVGVDFEISDSSAIASIQAYVDGAPRQSSFSIPYRFELTTDSLLDGVHLLEVRATDEYGNLGISPVLRINVSNSVAQGPQLIWVPDDFARIQDAINASADFDTIRVRSGTYYETLNTFGKGIWLESEQGPTTCSINANGASNCYYCPASAQIATIRGFTMTGGTYLAYFADGSRVNFYNNSLSLDSTDWLMIVSYSNGHITNNLFTGSRTCVQLAYLWGEFYNNILQYAMNVALWNASLSRNPVEYGYNLFWQNQQNYQSFEPGNGDIFADPLLDFEGGRLLQGSPAIDRGNPSIFDRDSTISDIGPFGGPYAY
;
A
#
# COMPACT_ATOMS: atom_id res chain seq x y z
N MET A 1 39.48 -55.38 -14.86
CA MET A 1 38.96 -55.41 -16.24
C MET A 1 37.72 -56.31 -16.26
N ARG A 2 36.53 -55.73 -16.06
CA ARG A 2 35.24 -56.45 -16.21
C ARG A 2 34.57 -55.85 -17.44
N LEU A 3 34.62 -56.57 -18.56
CA LEU A 3 33.82 -56.25 -19.74
C LEU A 3 32.34 -56.49 -19.38
N LYS A 4 31.50 -55.48 -19.58
CA LYS A 4 30.04 -55.66 -19.58
C LYS A 4 29.67 -56.56 -20.76
N LEU A 5 29.05 -57.69 -20.46
CA LEU A 5 28.43 -58.60 -21.43
C LEU A 5 27.33 -57.83 -22.19
N GLY A 6 27.54 -57.57 -23.47
CA GLY A 6 26.45 -57.26 -24.38
C GLY A 6 25.70 -58.55 -24.67
N PHE A 7 24.39 -58.56 -24.45
CA PHE A 7 23.52 -59.66 -24.87
C PHE A 7 23.57 -59.76 -26.40
N ILE A 8 24.34 -60.72 -26.92
CA ILE A 8 24.18 -61.19 -28.30
C ILE A 8 23.03 -62.20 -28.24
N VAL A 9 21.85 -61.79 -28.72
CA VAL A 9 20.77 -62.73 -29.03
C VAL A 9 21.25 -63.55 -30.22
N LEU A 10 21.84 -64.71 -29.94
CA LEU A 10 22.22 -65.68 -30.96
C LEU A 10 20.93 -66.39 -31.40
N PHE A 11 20.30 -65.92 -32.48
CA PHE A 11 19.27 -66.71 -33.15
C PHE A 11 19.93 -67.95 -33.75
N LEU A 12 19.75 -69.10 -33.09
CA LEU A 12 20.14 -70.39 -33.63
C LEU A 12 19.11 -70.76 -34.72
N LEU A 13 19.34 -70.30 -35.95
CA LEU A 13 18.52 -70.70 -37.09
C LEU A 13 19.04 -72.04 -37.62
N THR A 14 18.41 -73.15 -37.24
CA THR A 14 18.72 -74.46 -37.83
C THR A 14 18.14 -74.50 -39.25
N ILE A 15 18.97 -74.23 -40.26
CA ILE A 15 18.56 -74.32 -41.66
C ILE A 15 18.89 -75.72 -42.19
N ILE A 16 17.86 -76.51 -42.53
CA ILE A 16 18.01 -77.78 -43.22
C ILE A 16 17.87 -77.51 -44.73
N GLY A 17 18.93 -77.78 -45.52
CA GLY A 17 18.83 -77.89 -46.99
C GLY A 17 19.65 -76.92 -47.85
N CYS A 18 20.66 -76.22 -47.32
CA CYS A 18 21.51 -75.30 -48.08
C CYS A 18 22.61 -76.06 -48.87
N LYS A 19 22.93 -75.63 -50.10
CA LYS A 19 24.04 -76.18 -50.93
C LYS A 19 25.17 -75.16 -51.03
N ASP A 20 26.39 -75.62 -51.32
CA ASP A 20 27.56 -74.76 -51.50
C ASP A 20 27.30 -73.66 -52.55
N GLY A 21 27.34 -72.40 -52.12
CA GLY A 21 27.17 -71.22 -52.97
C GLY A 21 26.11 -70.21 -52.51
N ASP A 22 25.28 -70.54 -51.52
CA ASP A 22 24.23 -69.62 -51.06
C ASP A 22 24.82 -68.44 -50.26
N THR A 23 24.51 -67.22 -50.70
CA THR A 23 24.93 -65.98 -50.02
C THR A 23 23.83 -65.53 -49.06
N PHE A 24 24.14 -65.52 -47.76
CA PHE A 24 23.23 -65.04 -46.73
C PHE A 24 23.45 -63.54 -46.49
N ILE A 25 22.49 -62.72 -46.90
CA ILE A 25 22.46 -61.30 -46.51
C ILE A 25 21.74 -61.22 -45.16
N THR A 26 22.50 -61.10 -44.07
CA THR A 26 21.93 -60.64 -42.79
C THR A 26 21.81 -59.12 -42.87
N ASN A 27 20.61 -58.60 -43.15
CA ASN A 27 20.34 -57.19 -42.88
C ASN A 27 20.33 -57.01 -41.36
N VAL A 28 21.49 -56.71 -40.77
CA VAL A 28 21.56 -56.23 -39.39
C VAL A 28 21.09 -54.78 -39.44
N THR A 29 19.80 -54.56 -39.30
CA THR A 29 19.28 -53.23 -38.97
C THR A 29 19.83 -52.86 -37.59
N SER A 30 20.33 -51.63 -37.42
CA SER A 30 20.71 -51.13 -36.10
C SER A 30 19.55 -51.34 -35.12
N PRO A 31 19.81 -51.70 -33.85
CA PRO A 31 18.72 -51.86 -32.89
C PRO A 31 17.91 -50.56 -32.83
N GLU A 32 16.59 -50.67 -33.03
CA GLU A 32 15.66 -49.56 -32.83
C GLU A 32 15.68 -49.17 -31.35
N ASP A 33 15.82 -47.87 -31.07
CA ASP A 33 15.62 -47.33 -29.72
C ASP A 33 14.13 -47.06 -29.49
N TRP A 34 13.64 -47.41 -28.31
CA TRP A 34 12.25 -47.21 -27.88
C TRP A 34 12.18 -46.38 -26.58
N GLN A 35 13.32 -45.93 -26.05
CA GLN A 35 13.39 -45.14 -24.84
C GLN A 35 13.41 -43.65 -25.22
N PRO A 36 12.52 -42.83 -24.64
CA PRO A 36 12.56 -41.40 -24.85
C PRO A 36 13.62 -40.73 -23.96
N PRO A 37 14.12 -39.56 -24.38
CA PRO A 37 15.03 -38.76 -23.57
C PRO A 37 14.44 -38.41 -22.19
N ILE A 38 15.26 -38.49 -21.15
CA ILE A 38 14.90 -38.07 -19.79
C ILE A 38 15.42 -36.66 -19.55
N ILE A 39 14.55 -35.76 -19.07
CA ILE A 39 14.88 -34.37 -18.78
C ILE A 39 14.75 -34.08 -17.28
N GLU A 40 15.81 -33.55 -16.67
CA GLU A 40 15.85 -33.17 -15.26
C GLU A 40 16.21 -31.69 -15.08
N TRP A 41 15.45 -30.97 -14.27
CA TRP A 41 15.77 -29.59 -13.91
C TRP A 41 16.97 -29.53 -12.96
N ARG A 42 17.89 -28.58 -13.22
CA ARG A 42 18.96 -28.22 -12.28
C ARG A 42 18.67 -26.87 -11.59
N THR A 43 17.86 -26.02 -12.21
CA THR A 43 17.36 -24.79 -11.58
C THR A 43 16.37 -25.08 -10.46
N GLN A 44 16.59 -24.43 -9.32
CA GLN A 44 15.58 -24.23 -8.28
C GLN A 44 15.17 -22.75 -8.32
N PRO A 45 14.01 -22.41 -8.91
CA PRO A 45 13.61 -21.03 -9.10
C PRO A 45 13.33 -20.33 -7.77
N ASP A 46 13.68 -19.04 -7.70
CA ASP A 46 13.37 -18.19 -6.56
C ASP A 46 11.84 -18.05 -6.41
N PRO A 47 11.28 -18.07 -5.19
CA PRO A 47 9.86 -17.73 -4.95
C PRO A 47 9.43 -16.37 -5.52
N GLU A 48 10.36 -15.45 -5.84
CA GLU A 48 10.11 -14.17 -6.50
C GLU A 48 11.03 -13.98 -7.72
N THR A 49 10.78 -14.74 -8.78
CA THR A 49 11.58 -14.68 -10.01
C THR A 49 11.30 -13.38 -10.79
N ARG A 50 12.33 -12.60 -11.09
CA ARG A 50 12.23 -11.35 -11.88
C ARG A 50 13.45 -11.07 -12.74
N GLY A 51 13.25 -10.31 -13.81
CA GLY A 51 14.31 -9.95 -14.76
C GLY A 51 14.68 -11.11 -15.68
N THR A 52 15.95 -11.18 -16.08
CA THR A 52 16.45 -12.29 -16.89
C THR A 52 17.11 -13.33 -15.99
N VAL A 53 16.58 -14.55 -15.99
CA VAL A 53 17.07 -15.68 -15.18
C VAL A 53 17.51 -16.85 -16.06
N GLY A 54 18.61 -17.48 -15.69
CA GLY A 54 19.06 -18.71 -16.33
C GLY A 54 18.29 -19.92 -15.84
N VAL A 55 17.77 -20.71 -16.79
CA VAL A 55 17.10 -21.99 -16.51
C VAL A 55 17.96 -23.12 -17.06
N ASP A 56 18.59 -23.85 -16.13
CA ASP A 56 19.50 -24.96 -16.36
C ASP A 56 18.77 -26.31 -16.21
N PHE A 57 19.05 -27.24 -17.12
CA PHE A 57 18.52 -28.61 -17.11
C PHE A 57 19.53 -29.59 -17.72
N GLU A 58 19.28 -30.88 -17.50
CA GLU A 58 20.03 -31.97 -18.11
C GLU A 58 19.11 -32.85 -18.95
N ILE A 59 19.66 -33.40 -20.04
CA ILE A 59 19.00 -34.42 -20.86
C ILE A 59 19.94 -35.62 -20.93
N SER A 60 19.40 -36.80 -20.66
CA SER A 60 20.10 -38.08 -20.81
C SER A 60 19.29 -39.04 -21.65
N ASP A 61 19.95 -39.70 -22.58
CA ASP A 61 19.39 -40.77 -23.40
C ASP A 61 20.51 -41.76 -23.81
N SER A 62 20.17 -42.99 -24.19
CA SER A 62 21.14 -43.95 -24.75
C SER A 62 21.53 -43.62 -26.20
N SER A 63 20.67 -42.90 -26.90
CA SER A 63 20.80 -42.41 -28.26
C SER A 63 21.14 -40.91 -28.29
N ALA A 64 21.47 -40.41 -29.48
CA ALA A 64 21.71 -38.99 -29.67
C ALA A 64 20.40 -38.18 -29.63
N ILE A 65 20.46 -36.96 -29.10
CA ILE A 65 19.32 -36.03 -29.06
C ILE A 65 19.23 -35.31 -30.40
N ALA A 66 18.12 -35.50 -31.12
CA ALA A 66 17.86 -34.87 -32.40
C ALA A 66 17.30 -33.44 -32.29
N SER A 67 16.46 -33.17 -31.29
CA SER A 67 15.90 -31.84 -31.08
C SER A 67 15.50 -31.57 -29.63
N ILE A 68 15.47 -30.30 -29.25
CA ILE A 68 15.07 -29.83 -27.92
C ILE A 68 14.18 -28.59 -28.13
N GLN A 69 13.13 -28.42 -27.33
CA GLN A 69 12.27 -27.23 -27.33
C GLN A 69 11.82 -26.91 -25.91
N ALA A 70 12.11 -25.70 -25.45
CA ALA A 70 11.60 -25.15 -24.19
C ALA A 70 10.28 -24.40 -24.41
N TYR A 71 9.40 -24.47 -23.41
CA TYR A 71 8.08 -23.84 -23.37
C TYR A 71 7.86 -23.09 -22.06
N VAL A 72 7.09 -22.01 -22.15
CA VAL A 72 6.54 -21.26 -20.99
C VAL A 72 5.04 -21.13 -21.21
N ASP A 73 4.24 -21.65 -20.29
CA ASP A 73 2.76 -21.76 -20.39
C ASP A 73 2.27 -22.38 -21.70
N GLY A 74 3.02 -23.36 -22.20
CA GLY A 74 2.73 -24.04 -23.46
C GLY A 74 3.14 -23.26 -24.72
N ALA A 75 3.64 -22.02 -24.61
CA ALA A 75 4.19 -21.27 -25.73
C ALA A 75 5.68 -21.60 -25.96
N PRO A 76 6.12 -21.90 -27.20
CA PRO A 76 7.51 -22.24 -27.48
C PRO A 76 8.43 -21.03 -27.30
N ARG A 77 9.64 -21.27 -26.77
CA ARG A 77 10.66 -20.23 -26.51
C ARG A 77 11.95 -20.45 -27.29
N GLN A 78 12.76 -21.43 -26.87
CA GLN A 78 14.08 -21.70 -27.44
C GLN A 78 14.17 -23.17 -27.88
N SER A 79 14.87 -23.43 -29.00
CA SER A 79 15.03 -24.79 -29.56
C SER A 79 16.47 -25.20 -29.88
N SER A 80 17.42 -24.27 -29.80
CA SER A 80 18.84 -24.56 -30.02
C SER A 80 19.58 -24.56 -28.70
N PHE A 81 20.17 -25.71 -28.35
CA PHE A 81 20.84 -25.96 -27.08
C PHE A 81 22.14 -26.75 -27.29
N SER A 82 23.13 -26.50 -26.43
CA SER A 82 24.38 -27.26 -26.32
C SER A 82 24.68 -27.50 -24.84
N ILE A 83 25.41 -28.56 -24.51
CA ILE A 83 25.77 -28.86 -23.11
C ILE A 83 26.78 -27.80 -22.60
N PRO A 84 26.59 -27.23 -21.39
CA PRO A 84 25.47 -27.42 -20.46
C PRO A 84 24.18 -26.75 -20.95
N TYR A 85 23.05 -27.46 -20.87
CA TYR A 85 21.78 -26.96 -21.41
C TYR A 85 21.18 -25.87 -20.53
N ARG A 86 21.02 -24.69 -21.13
CA ARG A 86 20.49 -23.49 -20.47
C ARG A 86 19.68 -22.65 -21.45
N PHE A 87 18.56 -22.09 -21.01
CA PHE A 87 17.93 -20.95 -21.68
C PHE A 87 17.77 -19.77 -20.72
N GLU A 88 17.79 -18.57 -21.28
CA GLU A 88 17.51 -17.34 -20.54
C GLU A 88 16.02 -17.05 -20.60
N LEU A 89 15.40 -16.90 -19.43
CA LEU A 89 14.01 -16.49 -19.27
C LEU A 89 13.96 -15.02 -18.86
N THR A 90 13.53 -14.15 -19.77
CA THR A 90 13.20 -12.75 -19.45
C THR A 90 11.76 -12.66 -19.00
N THR A 91 11.53 -12.26 -17.75
CA THR A 91 10.18 -12.23 -17.16
C THR A 91 9.39 -10.98 -17.49
N ASP A 92 10.01 -9.90 -17.99
CA ASP A 92 9.38 -8.57 -18.17
C ASP A 92 8.06 -8.57 -18.98
N SER A 93 7.89 -9.53 -19.88
CA SER A 93 6.68 -9.69 -20.69
C SER A 93 5.66 -10.69 -20.14
N LEU A 94 5.99 -11.37 -19.04
CA LEU A 94 5.11 -12.29 -18.33
C LEU A 94 4.28 -11.51 -17.31
N LEU A 95 3.06 -11.98 -17.05
CA LEU A 95 2.24 -11.42 -15.97
C LEU A 95 2.81 -11.84 -14.62
N ASP A 96 2.45 -11.12 -13.56
CA ASP A 96 2.77 -11.59 -12.21
C ASP A 96 1.97 -12.85 -11.87
N GLY A 97 2.60 -13.78 -11.16
CA GLY A 97 2.01 -15.03 -10.72
C GLY A 97 2.73 -16.28 -11.21
N VAL A 98 2.04 -17.42 -11.11
CA VAL A 98 2.65 -18.74 -11.38
C VAL A 98 2.68 -19.02 -12.87
N HIS A 99 3.89 -19.31 -13.38
CA HIS A 99 4.15 -19.75 -14.75
C HIS A 99 4.71 -21.18 -14.76
N LEU A 100 4.41 -21.91 -15.83
CA LEU A 100 4.77 -23.33 -15.99
C LEU A 100 5.81 -23.51 -17.10
N LEU A 101 6.96 -24.09 -16.75
CA LEU A 101 8.05 -24.39 -17.67
C LEU A 101 8.06 -25.87 -18.01
N GLU A 102 8.31 -26.16 -19.29
CA GLU A 102 8.41 -27.52 -19.84
C GLU A 102 9.51 -27.56 -20.90
N VAL A 103 10.28 -28.64 -20.93
CA VAL A 103 11.23 -28.95 -22.02
C VAL A 103 10.82 -30.26 -22.65
N ARG A 104 10.82 -30.28 -23.99
CA ARG A 104 10.60 -31.46 -24.80
C ARG A 104 11.87 -31.78 -25.57
N ALA A 105 12.24 -33.05 -25.65
CA ALA A 105 13.39 -33.50 -26.43
C ALA A 105 13.02 -34.75 -27.24
N THR A 106 13.55 -34.85 -28.46
CA THR A 106 13.37 -36.02 -29.33
C THR A 106 14.72 -36.61 -29.67
N ASP A 107 14.83 -37.93 -29.64
CA ASP A 107 16.04 -38.65 -30.09
C ASP A 107 16.08 -38.82 -31.63
N GLU A 108 17.14 -39.44 -32.17
CA GLU A 108 17.26 -39.72 -33.61
C GLU A 108 16.27 -40.78 -34.13
N TYR A 109 15.61 -41.53 -33.23
CA TYR A 109 14.64 -42.57 -33.56
C TYR A 109 13.18 -42.08 -33.48
N GLY A 110 12.97 -40.84 -33.06
CA GLY A 110 11.66 -40.18 -32.98
C GLY A 110 10.94 -40.32 -31.63
N ASN A 111 11.60 -40.86 -30.60
CA ASN A 111 11.03 -40.98 -29.26
C ASN A 111 11.02 -39.60 -28.57
N LEU A 112 9.86 -39.21 -28.01
CA LEU A 112 9.64 -37.91 -27.38
C LEU A 112 9.69 -38.00 -25.86
N GLY A 113 10.67 -37.31 -25.26
CA GLY A 113 10.76 -37.03 -23.84
C GLY A 113 10.14 -35.68 -23.46
N ILE A 114 9.45 -35.63 -22.32
CA ILE A 114 8.89 -34.40 -21.75
C ILE A 114 9.34 -34.29 -20.29
N SER A 115 9.84 -33.12 -19.88
CA SER A 115 10.25 -32.86 -18.51
C SER A 115 9.07 -32.87 -17.53
N PRO A 116 9.29 -33.08 -16.23
CA PRO A 116 8.37 -32.61 -15.21
C PRO A 116 8.12 -31.10 -15.36
N VAL A 117 6.95 -30.61 -14.90
CA VAL A 117 6.64 -29.17 -14.93
C VAL A 117 7.44 -28.44 -13.86
N LEU A 118 8.25 -27.46 -14.26
CA LEU A 118 8.89 -26.53 -13.34
C LEU A 118 7.98 -25.33 -13.12
N ARG A 119 7.60 -25.08 -11.87
CA ARG A 119 6.78 -23.91 -11.51
C ARG A 119 7.70 -22.77 -11.13
N ILE A 120 7.49 -21.61 -11.73
CA ILE A 120 8.14 -20.36 -11.31
C ILE A 120 7.05 -19.38 -10.89
N ASN A 121 7.35 -18.49 -9.94
CA ASN A 121 6.45 -17.41 -9.57
C ASN A 121 7.10 -16.10 -10.00
N VAL A 122 6.51 -15.46 -11.01
CA VAL A 122 7.00 -14.20 -11.57
C VAL A 122 6.49 -13.04 -10.72
N SER A 123 7.39 -12.13 -10.35
CA SER A 123 7.08 -10.89 -9.64
C SER A 123 7.83 -9.73 -10.29
N ASN A 124 7.29 -9.24 -11.40
CA ASN A 124 7.77 -8.06 -12.12
C ASN A 124 7.33 -6.76 -11.43
N SER A 125 6.18 -6.77 -10.75
CA SER A 125 5.80 -5.66 -9.87
C SER A 125 6.64 -5.71 -8.62
N VAL A 126 7.63 -4.82 -8.51
CA VAL A 126 8.24 -4.53 -7.20
C VAL A 126 7.09 -4.07 -6.30
N ALA A 127 6.96 -4.65 -5.10
CA ALA A 127 6.15 -4.01 -4.06
C ALA A 127 6.74 -2.62 -3.85
N GLN A 128 6.12 -1.61 -4.45
CA GLN A 128 6.51 -0.23 -4.28
C GLN A 128 6.36 0.03 -2.79
N GLY A 129 7.47 0.33 -2.11
CA GLY A 129 7.39 0.86 -0.75
C GLY A 129 6.57 2.16 -0.75
N PRO A 130 6.31 2.73 0.44
CA PRO A 130 5.57 3.99 0.57
C PRO A 130 6.01 5.03 -0.47
N GLN A 131 5.06 5.50 -1.27
CA GLN A 131 5.30 6.51 -2.30
C GLN A 131 5.01 7.91 -1.77
N LEU A 132 5.67 8.91 -2.37
CA LEU A 132 5.31 10.31 -2.22
C LEU A 132 4.56 10.75 -3.49
N ILE A 133 3.30 11.13 -3.33
CA ILE A 133 2.43 11.62 -4.40
C ILE A 133 2.20 13.12 -4.19
N TRP A 134 2.47 13.91 -5.21
CA TRP A 134 2.26 15.36 -5.20
C TRP A 134 0.95 15.76 -5.86
N VAL A 135 0.22 16.67 -5.23
CA VAL A 135 -0.99 17.29 -5.79
C VAL A 135 -0.75 18.80 -5.91
N PRO A 136 -0.94 19.43 -7.08
CA PRO A 136 -1.57 18.89 -8.29
C PRO A 136 -0.60 18.23 -9.30
N ASP A 137 0.68 18.06 -8.94
CA ASP A 137 1.75 17.68 -9.89
C ASP A 137 1.53 16.29 -10.52
N ASP A 138 1.25 15.26 -9.72
CA ASP A 138 1.00 13.88 -10.18
C ASP A 138 -0.49 13.63 -10.47
N PHE A 139 -1.37 14.24 -9.67
CA PHE A 139 -2.82 14.19 -9.83
C PHE A 139 -3.41 15.58 -9.64
N ALA A 140 -4.27 16.02 -10.56
CA ALA A 140 -4.89 17.34 -10.48
C ALA A 140 -5.80 17.55 -9.25
N ARG A 141 -6.29 16.46 -8.65
CA ARG A 141 -7.23 16.44 -7.54
C ARG A 141 -6.69 15.61 -6.38
N ILE A 142 -6.99 16.01 -5.15
CA ILE A 142 -6.57 15.29 -3.95
C ILE A 142 -7.27 13.92 -3.89
N GLN A 143 -8.57 13.85 -4.23
CA GLN A 143 -9.29 12.57 -4.21
C GLN A 143 -8.73 11.57 -5.23
N ASP A 144 -8.22 12.03 -6.38
CA ASP A 144 -7.63 11.13 -7.38
C ASP A 144 -6.29 10.57 -6.88
N ALA A 145 -5.49 11.36 -6.17
CA ALA A 145 -4.30 10.87 -5.47
C ALA A 145 -4.65 9.84 -4.39
N ILE A 146 -5.71 10.07 -3.59
CA ILE A 146 -6.21 9.10 -2.61
C ILE A 146 -6.69 7.82 -3.30
N ASN A 147 -7.33 7.91 -4.47
CA ASN A 147 -7.80 6.74 -5.21
C ASN A 147 -6.61 5.86 -5.64
N ALA A 148 -5.53 6.48 -6.10
CA ALA A 148 -4.34 5.81 -6.60
C ALA A 148 -3.39 5.29 -5.50
N SER A 149 -3.45 5.86 -4.29
CA SER A 149 -2.52 5.52 -3.21
C SER A 149 -2.77 4.13 -2.61
N ALA A 150 -1.71 3.51 -2.10
CA ALA A 150 -1.76 2.36 -1.20
C ALA A 150 -1.70 2.80 0.27
N ASP A 151 -1.80 1.84 1.18
CA ASP A 151 -1.50 2.09 2.60
C ASP A 151 -0.04 2.57 2.74
N PHE A 152 0.18 3.47 3.70
CA PHE A 152 1.45 4.09 4.05
C PHE A 152 1.99 5.12 3.05
N ASP A 153 1.34 5.33 1.91
CA ASP A 153 1.71 6.40 0.98
C ASP A 153 1.52 7.78 1.62
N THR A 154 2.35 8.72 1.18
CA THR A 154 2.26 10.13 1.51
C THR A 154 1.69 10.91 0.33
N ILE A 155 0.60 11.63 0.55
CA ILE A 155 0.03 12.59 -0.38
C ILE A 155 0.37 13.98 0.14
N ARG A 156 1.22 14.72 -0.60
CA ARG A 156 1.63 16.08 -0.26
C ARG A 156 1.00 17.08 -1.23
N VAL A 157 0.30 18.07 -0.66
CA VAL A 157 -0.55 18.99 -1.41
C VAL A 157 0.09 20.39 -1.43
N ARG A 158 0.33 20.92 -2.64
CA ARG A 158 0.79 22.29 -2.86
C ARG A 158 -0.27 23.30 -2.38
N SER A 159 0.17 24.49 -2.00
CA SER A 159 -0.71 25.61 -1.66
C SER A 159 -1.75 25.87 -2.76
N GLY A 160 -2.99 26.13 -2.36
CA GLY A 160 -4.12 26.31 -3.26
C GLY A 160 -5.47 26.07 -2.58
N THR A 161 -6.55 26.25 -3.35
CA THR A 161 -7.91 25.92 -2.93
C THR A 161 -8.44 24.77 -3.78
N TYR A 162 -8.75 23.66 -3.12
CA TYR A 162 -9.24 22.43 -3.72
C TYR A 162 -10.72 22.27 -3.38
N TYR A 163 -11.57 22.34 -4.41
CA TYR A 163 -13.02 22.20 -4.26
C TYR A 163 -13.42 20.72 -4.35
N GLU A 164 -13.30 20.02 -3.23
CA GLU A 164 -13.39 18.56 -3.17
C GLU A 164 -14.00 18.10 -1.84
N THR A 165 -14.51 16.87 -1.86
CA THR A 165 -14.89 16.10 -0.67
C THR A 165 -14.00 14.86 -0.63
N LEU A 166 -13.26 14.67 0.45
CA LEU A 166 -12.25 13.61 0.55
C LEU A 166 -12.80 12.41 1.33
N ASN A 167 -12.59 11.20 0.80
CA ASN A 167 -12.85 9.93 1.44
C ASN A 167 -11.56 9.09 1.40
N THR A 168 -11.05 8.70 2.56
CA THR A 168 -9.84 7.88 2.63
C THR A 168 -10.04 6.44 2.19
N PHE A 169 -11.29 5.98 2.01
CA PHE A 169 -11.64 4.59 1.72
C PHE A 169 -11.07 3.57 2.71
N GLY A 170 -10.78 4.03 3.93
CA GLY A 170 -10.19 3.20 4.97
C GLY A 170 -8.70 2.92 4.75
N LYS A 171 -8.01 3.68 3.89
CA LYS A 171 -6.56 3.56 3.68
C LYS A 171 -5.77 4.26 4.78
N GLY A 172 -4.64 3.67 5.16
CA GLY A 172 -3.67 4.23 6.12
C GLY A 172 -2.68 5.18 5.48
N ILE A 173 -3.15 6.30 4.94
CA ILE A 173 -2.33 7.28 4.21
C ILE A 173 -1.87 8.44 5.07
N TRP A 174 -0.79 9.12 4.67
CA TRP A 174 -0.38 10.41 5.21
C TRP A 174 -0.73 11.54 4.24
N LEU A 175 -1.77 12.31 4.53
CA LEU A 175 -2.20 13.47 3.74
C LEU A 175 -1.74 14.77 4.40
N GLU A 176 -0.90 15.54 3.73
CA GLU A 176 -0.37 16.80 4.29
C GLU A 176 -0.34 17.95 3.29
N SER A 177 -0.59 19.16 3.79
CA SER A 177 -0.24 20.40 3.08
C SER A 177 1.28 20.59 3.07
N GLU A 178 1.81 21.17 2.00
CA GLU A 178 3.23 21.52 1.92
C GLU A 178 3.59 22.69 2.86
N GLN A 179 2.73 23.69 2.98
CA GLN A 179 3.01 24.95 3.68
C GLN A 179 1.97 25.28 4.76
N GLY A 180 1.23 24.28 5.21
CA GLY A 180 0.28 24.41 6.31
C GLY A 180 -1.05 25.07 5.97
N PRO A 181 -1.88 25.32 6.99
CA PRO A 181 -3.30 25.58 6.81
C PRO A 181 -3.60 26.97 6.24
N THR A 182 -2.71 27.95 6.38
CA THR A 182 -2.90 29.30 5.83
C THR A 182 -2.84 29.36 4.31
N THR A 183 -2.23 28.37 3.66
CA THR A 183 -1.99 28.39 2.20
C THR A 183 -2.68 27.26 1.44
N CYS A 184 -3.17 26.23 2.12
CA CYS A 184 -3.84 25.09 1.51
C CYS A 184 -5.22 24.89 2.10
N SER A 185 -6.25 24.97 1.25
CA SER A 185 -7.65 24.85 1.65
C SER A 185 -8.37 23.74 0.88
N ILE A 186 -9.18 22.97 1.61
CA ILE A 186 -10.17 22.04 1.08
C ILE A 186 -11.54 22.69 1.30
N ASN A 187 -12.30 22.86 0.24
CA ASN A 187 -13.63 23.46 0.29
C ASN A 187 -14.66 22.49 -0.27
N ALA A 188 -15.64 22.10 0.54
CA ALA A 188 -16.65 21.12 0.13
C ALA A 188 -17.67 21.68 -0.87
N ASN A 189 -17.62 22.97 -1.21
CA ASN A 189 -18.46 23.62 -2.22
C ASN A 189 -19.98 23.38 -2.03
N GLY A 190 -20.45 23.45 -0.79
CA GLY A 190 -21.84 23.19 -0.40
C GLY A 190 -22.19 21.71 -0.23
N ALA A 191 -21.24 20.78 -0.42
CA ALA A 191 -21.44 19.37 -0.14
C ALA A 191 -21.41 19.08 1.38
N SER A 192 -21.56 17.80 1.75
CA SER A 192 -21.71 17.42 3.15
C SER A 192 -20.47 17.68 3.99
N ASN A 193 -19.28 17.28 3.54
CA ASN A 193 -18.02 17.38 4.30
C ASN A 193 -16.76 17.54 3.42
N CYS A 194 -15.71 18.11 4.01
CA CYS A 194 -14.39 18.21 3.38
C CYS A 194 -13.62 16.89 3.52
N TYR A 195 -13.69 16.24 4.67
CA TYR A 195 -12.93 15.02 4.96
C TYR A 195 -13.77 13.98 5.69
N TYR A 196 -13.76 12.77 5.13
CA TYR A 196 -14.43 11.59 5.66
C TYR A 196 -13.42 10.45 5.85
N CYS A 197 -13.35 9.93 7.08
CA CYS A 197 -12.60 8.71 7.38
C CYS A 197 -13.58 7.60 7.77
N PRO A 198 -13.81 6.59 6.92
CA PRO A 198 -14.56 5.39 7.29
C PRO A 198 -13.76 4.48 8.22
N ALA A 199 -14.36 3.34 8.59
CA ALA A 199 -13.68 2.28 9.33
C ALA A 199 -12.38 1.84 8.63
N SER A 200 -11.32 1.61 9.40
CA SER A 200 -10.03 1.20 8.85
C SER A 200 -9.25 0.28 9.78
N ALA A 201 -8.48 -0.64 9.20
CA ALA A 201 -7.47 -1.40 9.90
C ALA A 201 -6.19 -0.57 10.17
N GLN A 202 -5.91 0.44 9.34
CA GLN A 202 -4.72 1.29 9.41
C GLN A 202 -5.07 2.72 9.83
N ILE A 203 -4.07 3.49 10.26
CA ILE A 203 -4.27 4.87 10.72
C ILE A 203 -4.12 5.82 9.53
N ALA A 204 -5.15 6.60 9.23
CA ALA A 204 -5.06 7.72 8.29
C ALA A 204 -4.58 8.97 9.03
N THR A 205 -3.64 9.73 8.47
CA THR A 205 -3.20 11.02 9.01
C THR A 205 -3.58 12.13 8.06
N ILE A 206 -4.15 13.22 8.57
CA ILE A 206 -4.37 14.45 7.81
C ILE A 206 -3.86 15.67 8.59
N ARG A 207 -3.07 16.52 7.92
CA ARG A 207 -2.54 17.73 8.55
C ARG A 207 -2.36 18.95 7.66
N GLY A 208 -2.48 20.12 8.29
CA GLY A 208 -2.11 21.39 7.67
C GLY A 208 -3.12 21.94 6.67
N PHE A 209 -4.41 21.61 6.79
CA PHE A 209 -5.42 22.10 5.87
C PHE A 209 -6.37 23.09 6.55
N THR A 210 -6.77 24.12 5.81
CA THR A 210 -8.01 24.85 6.09
C THR A 210 -9.19 24.12 5.46
N MET A 211 -10.27 23.88 6.20
CA MET A 211 -11.49 23.23 5.72
C MET A 211 -12.69 24.18 5.83
N THR A 212 -13.47 24.30 4.76
CA THR A 212 -14.60 25.24 4.67
C THR A 212 -15.71 24.72 3.75
N GLY A 213 -16.87 25.40 3.73
CA GLY A 213 -17.88 25.25 2.69
C GLY A 213 -18.68 23.95 2.73
N GLY A 214 -18.62 23.17 3.81
CA GLY A 214 -19.46 21.99 4.01
C GLY A 214 -20.65 22.24 4.95
N THR A 215 -21.57 21.27 5.05
CA THR A 215 -22.57 21.22 6.15
C THR A 215 -21.88 20.92 7.47
N TYR A 216 -20.97 19.95 7.46
CA TYR A 216 -19.92 19.78 8.47
C TYR A 216 -18.58 19.66 7.73
N LEU A 217 -17.44 19.62 8.41
CA LEU A 217 -16.14 19.68 7.73
C LEU A 217 -15.37 18.37 7.82
N ALA A 218 -15.34 17.75 9.00
CA ALA A 218 -14.67 16.47 9.22
C ALA A 218 -15.62 15.44 9.85
N TYR A 219 -15.61 14.21 9.35
CA TYR A 219 -16.38 13.12 9.92
C TYR A 219 -15.57 11.83 10.02
N PHE A 220 -15.44 11.33 11.25
CA PHE A 220 -14.79 10.06 11.57
C PHE A 220 -15.84 9.04 11.97
N ALA A 221 -15.98 8.01 11.15
CA ALA A 221 -17.01 6.98 11.32
C ALA A 221 -16.61 5.93 12.37
N ASP A 222 -17.58 5.08 12.73
CA ASP A 222 -17.36 3.93 13.62
C ASP A 222 -16.23 3.03 13.10
N GLY A 223 -15.29 2.69 13.98
CA GLY A 223 -14.10 1.89 13.68
C GLY A 223 -13.03 2.63 12.89
N SER A 224 -13.15 3.94 12.67
CA SER A 224 -12.10 4.73 12.03
C SER A 224 -10.88 4.88 12.93
N ARG A 225 -9.70 4.96 12.31
CA ARG A 225 -8.44 5.23 12.98
C ARG A 225 -7.77 6.44 12.34
N VAL A 226 -7.66 7.55 13.06
CA VAL A 226 -7.27 8.83 12.45
C VAL A 226 -6.42 9.73 13.34
N ASN A 227 -5.40 10.31 12.73
CA ASN A 227 -4.59 11.38 13.28
C ASN A 227 -4.98 12.68 12.58
N PHE A 228 -5.44 13.66 13.34
CA PHE A 228 -5.95 14.92 12.84
C PHE A 228 -5.18 16.08 13.48
N TYR A 229 -4.22 16.62 12.74
CA TYR A 229 -3.23 17.55 13.28
C TYR A 229 -3.15 18.86 12.52
N ASN A 230 -2.97 19.98 13.21
CA ASN A 230 -2.58 21.25 12.56
C ASN A 230 -3.58 21.73 11.49
N ASN A 231 -4.86 21.39 11.62
CA ASN A 231 -5.90 21.81 10.69
C ASN A 231 -6.68 23.01 11.23
N SER A 232 -7.24 23.81 10.33
CA SER A 232 -8.14 24.93 10.64
C SER A 232 -9.50 24.66 10.03
N LEU A 233 -10.56 24.67 10.84
CA LEU A 233 -11.91 24.33 10.45
C LEU A 233 -12.79 25.54 10.74
N SER A 234 -13.45 26.06 9.71
CA SER A 234 -14.33 27.21 9.88
C SER A 234 -15.63 27.10 9.10
N LEU A 235 -16.73 27.31 9.81
CA LEU A 235 -18.08 27.45 9.29
C LEU A 235 -18.82 28.52 10.07
N ASP A 236 -19.70 29.24 9.38
CA ASP A 236 -20.74 30.06 9.99
C ASP A 236 -22.10 29.41 9.70
N SER A 237 -22.37 28.28 10.37
CA SER A 237 -23.54 27.43 10.12
C SER A 237 -24.20 26.94 11.40
N THR A 238 -25.43 26.43 11.28
CA THR A 238 -26.17 25.82 12.40
C THR A 238 -25.77 24.38 12.70
N ASP A 239 -24.72 23.88 12.05
CA ASP A 239 -24.33 22.46 12.07
C ASP A 239 -23.05 22.24 12.89
N TRP A 240 -22.26 21.21 12.57
CA TRP A 240 -21.05 20.82 13.29
C TRP A 240 -19.79 21.12 12.48
N LEU A 241 -18.66 21.49 13.09
CA LEU A 241 -17.38 21.44 12.34
C LEU A 241 -16.90 20.00 12.22
N MET A 242 -16.90 19.25 13.33
CA MET A 242 -16.39 17.88 13.38
C MET A 242 -17.31 16.93 14.14
N ILE A 243 -17.51 15.75 13.57
CA ILE A 243 -18.22 14.64 14.20
C ILE A 243 -17.28 13.44 14.31
N VAL A 244 -17.22 12.86 15.51
CA VAL A 244 -16.39 11.70 15.82
C VAL A 244 -17.27 10.62 16.43
N SER A 245 -17.32 9.44 15.81
CA SER A 245 -18.17 8.33 16.22
C SER A 245 -17.36 7.05 16.37
N TYR A 246 -17.27 6.49 17.58
CA TYR A 246 -16.64 5.20 17.88
C TYR A 246 -15.30 5.00 17.18
N SER A 247 -14.42 6.00 17.31
CA SER A 247 -13.14 6.03 16.58
C SER A 247 -11.96 5.91 17.53
N ASN A 248 -10.79 5.60 16.98
CA ASN A 248 -9.52 5.66 17.67
C ASN A 248 -8.65 6.73 17.00
N GLY A 249 -8.06 7.64 17.76
CA GLY A 249 -7.31 8.71 17.12
C GLY A 249 -6.83 9.83 18.01
N HIS A 250 -6.02 10.70 17.39
CA HIS A 250 -5.46 11.87 18.03
C HIS A 250 -5.98 13.11 17.29
N ILE A 251 -6.64 13.99 18.02
CA ILE A 251 -7.12 15.29 17.52
C ILE A 251 -6.32 16.36 18.27
N THR A 252 -5.27 16.85 17.63
CA THR A 252 -4.26 17.65 18.31
C THR A 252 -3.86 18.86 17.51
N ASN A 253 -3.65 20.00 18.18
CA ASN A 253 -3.17 21.21 17.52
C ASN A 253 -4.09 21.69 16.38
N ASN A 254 -5.41 21.70 16.56
CA ASN A 254 -6.33 22.21 15.54
C ASN A 254 -6.98 23.53 15.97
N LEU A 255 -7.47 24.30 15.00
CA LEU A 255 -8.31 25.48 15.20
C LEU A 255 -9.73 25.18 14.72
N PHE A 256 -10.71 25.33 15.60
CA PHE A 256 -12.12 25.20 15.31
C PHE A 256 -12.80 26.56 15.53
N THR A 257 -13.31 27.16 14.46
CA THR A 257 -13.86 28.52 14.48
C THR A 257 -15.28 28.55 13.93
N GLY A 258 -16.23 28.91 14.79
CA GLY A 258 -17.63 29.04 14.42
C GLY A 258 -18.39 27.71 14.38
N SER A 259 -19.65 27.78 13.94
CA SER A 259 -20.68 26.72 13.94
C SER A 259 -21.50 26.61 15.22
N ARG A 260 -22.68 25.96 15.15
CA ARG A 260 -23.50 25.64 16.32
C ARG A 260 -22.73 24.79 17.32
N THR A 261 -22.12 23.71 16.83
CA THR A 261 -21.23 22.87 17.63
C THR A 261 -19.87 22.78 16.95
N CYS A 262 -18.77 23.09 17.63
CA CYS A 262 -17.46 22.91 17.00
C CYS A 262 -17.13 21.42 16.86
N VAL A 263 -17.07 20.69 17.97
CA VAL A 263 -16.69 19.27 17.98
C VAL A 263 -17.69 18.45 18.76
N GLN A 264 -18.20 17.39 18.14
CA GLN A 264 -18.96 16.35 18.80
C GLN A 264 -18.11 15.07 18.90
N LEU A 265 -17.94 14.57 20.12
CA LEU A 265 -17.27 13.29 20.40
C LEU A 265 -18.28 12.27 20.93
N ALA A 266 -18.55 11.24 20.14
CA ALA A 266 -19.35 10.07 20.49
C ALA A 266 -18.45 8.83 20.53
N TYR A 267 -17.70 8.64 21.62
CA TYR A 267 -16.65 7.64 21.83
C TYR A 267 -15.41 7.85 20.96
N LEU A 268 -14.35 8.36 21.59
CA LEU A 268 -13.01 8.46 21.02
C LEU A 268 -12.03 7.73 21.95
N TRP A 269 -11.35 6.71 21.45
CA TRP A 269 -10.19 6.12 22.12
C TRP A 269 -8.93 6.82 21.63
N GLY A 270 -8.38 7.70 22.47
CA GLY A 270 -7.20 8.47 22.15
C GLY A 270 -7.29 9.85 22.77
N GLU A 271 -6.87 10.86 22.02
CA GLU A 271 -6.46 12.14 22.60
C GLU A 271 -7.16 13.33 21.95
N PHE A 272 -7.51 14.32 22.77
CA PHE A 272 -8.00 15.63 22.36
C PHE A 272 -7.24 16.74 23.10
N TYR A 273 -6.12 17.16 22.53
CA TYR A 273 -5.16 18.08 23.17
C TYR A 273 -4.81 19.28 22.30
N ASN A 274 -4.42 20.39 22.91
CA ASN A 274 -3.80 21.53 22.22
C ASN A 274 -4.69 22.15 21.12
N ASN A 275 -6.01 22.00 21.18
CA ASN A 275 -6.93 22.57 20.21
C ASN A 275 -7.44 23.94 20.67
N ILE A 276 -7.66 24.84 19.72
CA ILE A 276 -8.39 26.09 19.95
C ILE A 276 -9.82 25.90 19.46
N LEU A 277 -10.80 26.17 20.32
CA LEU A 277 -12.22 26.15 19.97
C LEU A 277 -12.84 27.51 20.30
N GLN A 278 -13.34 28.20 19.27
CA GLN A 278 -13.87 29.55 19.41
C GLN A 278 -15.13 29.79 18.61
N TYR A 279 -15.93 30.74 19.08
CA TYR A 279 -17.15 31.22 18.42
C TYR A 279 -18.24 30.16 18.22
N ALA A 280 -18.30 29.12 19.06
CA ALA A 280 -19.40 28.16 19.02
C ALA A 280 -20.73 28.82 19.43
N MET A 281 -21.76 28.74 18.58
CA MET A 281 -23.06 29.37 18.83
C MET A 281 -23.92 28.59 19.84
N ASN A 282 -23.57 27.34 20.17
CA ASN A 282 -24.24 26.58 21.21
C ASN A 282 -23.20 25.95 22.14
N VAL A 283 -22.37 25.04 21.63
CA VAL A 283 -21.35 24.36 22.45
C VAL A 283 -20.06 24.12 21.66
N ALA A 284 -18.90 24.38 22.27
CA ALA A 284 -17.62 24.13 21.62
C ALA A 284 -17.28 22.63 21.58
N LEU A 285 -17.25 21.95 22.74
CA LEU A 285 -16.94 20.53 22.84
C LEU A 285 -18.10 19.76 23.48
N TRP A 286 -18.72 18.85 22.72
CA TRP A 286 -19.84 18.05 23.18
C TRP A 286 -19.48 16.57 23.28
N ASN A 287 -19.64 16.00 24.48
CA ASN A 287 -19.69 14.55 24.66
C ASN A 287 -21.10 14.03 24.32
N ALA A 288 -21.24 13.40 23.17
CA ALA A 288 -22.49 12.78 22.72
C ALA A 288 -22.61 11.30 23.13
N SER A 289 -21.63 10.74 23.85
CA SER A 289 -21.71 9.39 24.39
C SER A 289 -22.74 9.30 25.51
N LEU A 290 -23.53 8.21 25.52
CA LEU A 290 -24.48 7.91 26.60
C LEU A 290 -23.78 7.42 27.89
N SER A 291 -22.48 7.15 27.83
CA SER A 291 -21.62 6.82 28.98
C SER A 291 -20.30 7.61 28.92
N ARG A 292 -19.40 7.39 29.90
CA ARG A 292 -18.10 8.06 29.94
C ARG A 292 -17.33 7.81 28.63
N ASN A 293 -16.96 8.89 27.94
CA ASN A 293 -16.11 8.84 26.78
C ASN A 293 -14.66 8.52 27.22
N PRO A 294 -13.98 7.52 26.63
CA PRO A 294 -12.63 7.11 27.05
C PRO A 294 -11.51 8.07 26.62
N VAL A 295 -11.83 9.15 25.91
CA VAL A 295 -10.88 10.16 25.45
C VAL A 295 -10.08 10.77 26.61
N GLU A 296 -8.78 10.92 26.40
CA GLU A 296 -7.92 11.75 27.22
C GLU A 296 -7.90 13.17 26.63
N TYR A 297 -8.21 14.19 27.44
CA TYR A 297 -8.37 15.56 26.94
C TYR A 297 -7.89 16.59 27.97
N GLY A 298 -7.49 17.75 27.45
CA GLY A 298 -6.97 18.86 28.24
C GLY A 298 -6.13 19.80 27.37
N TYR A 299 -5.52 20.82 27.99
CA TYR A 299 -4.63 21.76 27.32
C TYR A 299 -5.22 22.38 26.04
N ASN A 300 -6.54 22.55 25.98
CA ASN A 300 -7.26 23.21 24.90
C ASN A 300 -7.55 24.65 25.31
N LEU A 301 -7.73 25.53 24.33
CA LEU A 301 -8.11 26.92 24.57
C LEU A 301 -9.52 27.18 24.05
N PHE A 302 -10.35 27.80 24.87
CA PHE A 302 -11.73 28.14 24.56
C PHE A 302 -11.96 29.66 24.64
N TRP A 303 -12.56 30.22 23.61
CA TRP A 303 -12.81 31.66 23.53
C TRP A 303 -14.14 32.01 22.85
N GLN A 304 -14.90 32.93 23.46
CA GLN A 304 -16.14 33.47 22.89
C GLN A 304 -17.16 32.41 22.42
N ASN A 305 -17.23 31.28 23.10
CA ASN A 305 -18.27 30.26 22.89
C ASN A 305 -19.49 30.57 23.77
N GLN A 306 -20.68 30.22 23.30
CA GLN A 306 -21.88 30.26 24.15
C GLN A 306 -21.76 29.29 25.34
N GLN A 307 -21.20 28.11 25.10
CA GLN A 307 -20.86 27.12 26.11
C GLN A 307 -19.56 26.41 25.69
N ASN A 308 -18.62 26.22 26.61
CA ASN A 308 -17.36 25.53 26.28
C ASN A 308 -17.53 24.01 26.23
N TYR A 309 -18.24 23.43 27.19
CA TYR A 309 -18.41 21.97 27.29
C TYR A 309 -19.87 21.59 27.49
N GLN A 310 -20.31 20.52 26.84
CA GLN A 310 -21.55 19.81 27.17
C GLN A 310 -21.23 18.35 27.48
N SER A 311 -21.63 17.88 28.66
CA SER A 311 -21.39 16.50 29.14
C SER A 311 -19.90 16.11 29.21
N PHE A 312 -19.02 17.11 29.24
CA PHE A 312 -17.64 17.06 29.69
C PHE A 312 -17.47 18.04 30.84
N GLU A 313 -16.50 17.77 31.70
CA GLU A 313 -15.97 18.77 32.64
C GLU A 313 -14.78 19.49 31.98
N PRO A 314 -14.37 20.66 32.47
CA PRO A 314 -13.11 21.27 32.07
C PRO A 314 -11.93 20.31 32.21
N GLY A 315 -11.14 20.17 31.16
CA GLY A 315 -9.94 19.34 31.14
C GLY A 315 -8.77 19.99 31.87
N ASN A 316 -7.78 19.18 32.23
CA ASN A 316 -6.58 19.68 32.88
C ASN A 316 -5.79 20.60 31.93
N GLY A 317 -5.37 21.77 32.41
CA GLY A 317 -4.59 22.73 31.63
C GLY A 317 -5.39 23.50 30.57
N ASP A 318 -6.71 23.32 30.50
CA ASP A 318 -7.56 24.11 29.58
C ASP A 318 -7.51 25.62 29.92
N ILE A 319 -7.57 26.45 28.89
CA ILE A 319 -7.44 27.92 28.96
C ILE A 319 -8.73 28.59 28.48
N PHE A 320 -9.17 29.62 29.19
CA PHE A 320 -10.39 30.38 28.89
C PHE A 320 -10.06 31.86 28.65
N ALA A 321 -9.43 32.16 27.51
CA ALA A 321 -8.94 33.49 27.19
C ALA A 321 -8.84 33.68 25.68
N ASP A 322 -8.73 34.93 25.23
CA ASP A 322 -8.48 35.27 23.84
C ASP A 322 -7.18 34.62 23.35
N PRO A 323 -7.20 33.78 22.29
CA PRO A 323 -5.99 33.17 21.76
C PRO A 323 -5.04 34.18 21.10
N LEU A 324 -5.47 35.42 20.85
CA LEU A 324 -4.70 36.45 20.16
C LEU A 324 -4.19 35.92 18.80
N LEU A 325 -5.11 35.57 17.91
CA LEU A 325 -4.79 35.08 16.57
C LEU A 325 -4.59 36.23 15.58
N ASP A 326 -3.70 36.04 14.60
CA ASP A 326 -3.61 36.92 13.44
C ASP A 326 -4.85 36.82 12.54
N PHE A 327 -5.04 37.84 11.70
CA PHE A 327 -6.13 37.86 10.73
C PHE A 327 -5.87 36.94 9.52
N GLU A 328 -4.63 36.47 9.31
CA GLU A 328 -4.20 35.76 8.10
C GLU A 328 -4.31 34.23 8.18
N GLY A 329 -4.69 33.64 9.32
CA GLY A 329 -5.07 32.23 9.34
C GLY A 329 -4.73 31.46 10.61
N GLY A 330 -4.64 32.13 11.76
CA GLY A 330 -4.62 31.48 13.05
C GLY A 330 -3.24 31.26 13.64
N ARG A 331 -2.25 32.09 13.29
CA ARG A 331 -0.97 32.13 14.02
C ARG A 331 -1.15 32.90 15.33
N LEU A 332 -0.44 32.47 16.37
CA LEU A 332 -0.45 33.14 17.68
C LEU A 332 0.33 34.45 17.59
N LEU A 333 -0.27 35.54 18.07
CA LEU A 333 0.39 36.83 18.25
C LEU A 333 1.20 36.84 19.54
N GLN A 334 2.17 37.77 19.61
CA GLN A 334 2.97 37.98 20.80
C GLN A 334 2.10 38.24 22.03
N GLY A 335 2.37 37.51 23.12
CA GLY A 335 1.61 37.60 24.37
C GLY A 335 0.36 36.71 24.42
N SER A 336 0.13 35.88 23.39
CA SER A 336 -0.94 34.89 23.41
C SER A 336 -0.82 33.97 24.63
N PRO A 337 -1.94 33.67 25.32
CA PRO A 337 -1.96 32.70 26.41
C PRO A 337 -1.79 31.25 25.93
N ALA A 338 -1.78 31.01 24.61
CA ALA A 338 -1.58 29.69 24.01
C ALA A 338 -0.10 29.34 23.76
N ILE A 339 0.82 30.31 23.86
CA ILE A 339 2.26 30.09 23.58
C ILE A 339 2.90 29.30 24.72
N ASP A 340 3.53 28.16 24.42
CA ASP A 340 4.18 27.23 25.35
C ASP A 340 3.26 26.67 26.45
N ARG A 341 1.96 26.47 26.15
CA ARG A 341 0.95 26.10 27.15
C ARG A 341 0.14 24.86 26.86
N GLY A 342 0.50 24.11 25.82
CA GLY A 342 -0.10 22.83 25.51
C GLY A 342 0.26 21.72 26.51
N ASN A 343 -0.09 20.49 26.14
CA ASN A 343 0.24 19.29 26.88
C ASN A 343 1.77 19.21 27.08
N PRO A 344 2.27 19.10 28.33
CA PRO A 344 3.70 19.06 28.65
C PRO A 344 4.47 17.87 28.05
N SER A 345 3.79 16.90 27.47
CA SER A 345 4.40 15.75 26.78
C SER A 345 4.56 15.98 25.27
N ILE A 346 4.00 17.05 24.73
CA ILE A 346 4.09 17.42 23.31
C ILE A 346 4.99 18.65 23.21
N PHE A 347 5.98 18.60 22.33
CA PHE A 347 6.97 19.66 22.16
C PHE A 347 6.91 20.24 20.76
N ASP A 348 7.19 21.54 20.67
CA ASP A 348 7.45 22.22 19.41
C ASP A 348 8.82 21.85 18.86
N ARG A 349 9.11 22.27 17.62
CA ARG A 349 10.38 21.96 16.94
C ARG A 349 11.61 22.56 17.60
N ASP A 350 11.43 23.64 18.36
CA ASP A 350 12.46 24.29 19.16
C ASP A 350 12.58 23.69 20.59
N SER A 351 11.87 22.60 20.85
CA SER A 351 11.86 21.85 22.11
C SER A 351 11.17 22.55 23.29
N THR A 352 10.44 23.64 23.06
CA THR A 352 9.54 24.17 24.09
C THR A 352 8.26 23.32 24.18
N ILE A 353 7.45 23.55 25.22
CA ILE A 353 6.13 22.92 25.33
C ILE A 353 5.33 23.36 24.12
N SER A 354 4.56 22.45 23.52
CA SER A 354 3.77 22.78 22.34
C SER A 354 2.85 23.98 22.56
N ASP A 355 2.89 24.90 21.60
CA ASP A 355 1.84 25.91 21.43
C ASP A 355 0.48 25.25 21.23
N ILE A 356 -0.59 25.86 21.78
CA ILE A 356 -1.97 25.42 21.52
C ILE A 356 -2.42 26.01 20.17
N GLY A 357 -2.91 25.16 19.27
CA GLY A 357 -3.46 25.58 17.97
C GLY A 357 -2.68 25.06 16.75
N PRO A 358 -3.04 25.54 15.55
CA PRO A 358 -2.70 24.91 14.27
C PRO A 358 -1.23 24.99 13.86
N PHE A 359 -0.42 25.78 14.56
CA PHE A 359 1.00 25.94 14.30
C PHE A 359 1.90 25.40 15.42
N GLY A 360 1.33 24.73 16.43
CA GLY A 360 2.09 24.07 17.47
C GLY A 360 2.28 22.57 17.22
N GLY A 361 3.06 21.95 18.08
CA GLY A 361 3.41 20.54 18.10
C GLY A 361 4.58 20.18 17.18
N PRO A 362 4.98 18.90 17.19
CA PRO A 362 6.10 18.40 16.37
C PRO A 362 5.85 18.55 14.87
N TYR A 363 4.58 18.69 14.49
CA TYR A 363 4.08 18.83 13.12
C TYR A 363 3.75 20.29 12.76
N ALA A 364 4.32 21.27 13.46
CA ALA A 364 4.23 22.69 13.11
C ALA A 364 4.81 23.03 11.72
N TYR A 365 4.35 24.14 11.12
CA TYR A 365 4.78 24.68 9.81
C TYR A 365 5.60 25.96 9.92
#